data_AF-A0A1M6LK65-F1
#
_entry.id   AF-A0A1M6LK65-F1
#
_cell.length_a   1.000
_cell.length_b   1.000
_cell.length_c   1.000
_cell.angle_alpha   90.00
_cell.angle_beta   90.00
_cell.angle_gamma   90.00
#
_symmetry.space_group_name_H-M   'P 1'
#
loop_
_entity.id
_entity.type
_entity.pdbx_description
1 polymer ?
#
loop_
_entity_poly.entity_id
_entity_poly.type
_entity_poly.pdbx_seq_one_letter_code
_entity_poly.pdbx_strand_id
1 'polypeptide(L)'
;ELELIYTVAKLTDKLEKPYRGIITLKDSVNTQGALDAGFDVDAEEIIEAVKAGQIKGLLIVGEDVDGLDVKPEYLAVMDIFDTVNTEAADLVIPMASLAESCGTITRTDNTTGTVNPAIASKTGMDNVEVLDGVLGFL
;
A
#
# COMPACT_ATOMS: atom_id res chain seq x y z
N GLU A 1 4.48 -11.00 20.49
CA GLU A 1 5.03 -12.29 20.00
C GLU A 1 6.38 -12.12 19.30
N LEU A 2 6.54 -11.14 18.39
CA LEU A 2 7.83 -10.81 17.74
C LEU A 2 9.00 -10.57 18.72
N GLU A 3 8.77 -9.86 19.83
CA GLU A 3 9.77 -9.62 20.88
C GLU A 3 10.36 -10.92 21.45
N LEU A 4 9.53 -11.95 21.62
CA LEU A 4 9.98 -13.25 22.13
C LEU A 4 10.86 -13.96 21.10
N ILE A 5 10.44 -13.96 19.83
CA ILE A 5 11.20 -14.55 18.73
C ILE A 5 12.56 -13.86 18.58
N TYR A 6 12.56 -12.53 18.64
CA TYR A 6 13.78 -11.72 18.65
C TYR A 6 14.70 -12.08 19.82
N THR A 7 14.15 -12.19 21.03
CA THR A 7 14.90 -12.59 22.22
C THR A 7 15.53 -13.98 22.06
N VAL A 8 14.79 -14.96 21.53
CA VAL A 8 15.32 -16.31 21.27
C VAL A 8 16.44 -16.27 20.23
N ALA A 9 16.27 -15.55 19.12
CA ALA A 9 17.29 -15.41 18.07
C ALA A 9 18.56 -14.74 18.59
N LYS A 10 18.40 -13.75 19.48
CA LYS A 10 19.52 -13.06 20.16
C LYS A 10 20.25 -13.99 21.13
N LEU A 11 19.54 -14.69 22.01
CA LEU A 11 20.12 -15.63 22.99
C LEU A 11 20.86 -16.80 22.33
N THR A 12 20.39 -17.23 21.17
CA THR A 12 20.99 -18.33 20.41
C THR A 12 22.04 -17.87 19.38
N ASP A 13 22.40 -16.58 19.40
CA ASP A 13 23.45 -15.97 18.58
C ASP A 13 23.23 -16.25 17.07
N LYS A 14 21.98 -16.01 16.64
CA LYS A 14 21.48 -16.20 15.27
C LYS A 14 21.28 -14.91 14.49
N LEU A 15 21.35 -13.75 15.15
CA LEU A 15 21.25 -12.45 14.48
C LEU A 15 22.55 -12.14 13.71
N GLU A 16 22.45 -11.33 12.66
CA GLU A 16 23.59 -10.77 11.89
C GLU A 16 24.56 -11.81 11.30
N LYS A 17 24.08 -13.04 11.04
CA LYS A 17 24.90 -14.12 10.46
C LYS A 17 24.30 -14.64 9.16
N PRO A 18 25.12 -14.96 8.14
CA PRO A 18 24.63 -15.61 6.93
C PRO A 18 23.81 -16.86 7.26
N TYR A 19 22.71 -17.06 6.53
CA TYR A 19 21.79 -18.21 6.67
C TYR A 19 21.11 -18.33 8.05
N ARG A 20 21.06 -17.23 8.82
CA ARG A 20 20.41 -17.14 10.13
C ARG A 20 19.76 -15.76 10.27
N GLY A 21 18.78 -15.64 11.18
CA GLY A 21 18.12 -14.37 11.48
C GLY A 21 16.61 -14.52 11.54
N ILE A 22 15.92 -13.39 11.44
CA ILE A 22 14.46 -13.30 11.40
C ILE A 22 14.11 -12.56 10.12
N ILE A 23 13.27 -13.18 9.30
CA ILE A 23 12.67 -12.57 8.12
C ILE A 23 11.16 -12.54 8.37
N THR A 24 10.55 -11.36 8.31
CA THR A 24 9.11 -11.19 8.55
C THR A 24 8.37 -11.22 7.22
N LEU A 25 7.73 -12.35 6.90
CA LEU A 25 6.95 -12.46 5.67
C LEU A 25 5.87 -11.39 5.62
N LYS A 26 5.81 -10.71 4.48
CA LYS A 26 4.78 -9.72 4.15
C LYS A 26 3.80 -10.33 3.16
N ASP A 27 2.59 -9.80 3.18
CA ASP A 27 1.43 -10.16 2.40
C ASP A 27 1.54 -9.77 0.91
N SER A 28 2.03 -8.56 0.64
CA SER A 28 2.13 -8.00 -0.71
C SER A 28 3.57 -7.90 -1.20
N VAL A 29 3.72 -7.76 -2.51
CA VAL A 29 5.01 -7.76 -3.21
C VAL A 29 5.88 -6.57 -2.84
N ASN A 30 5.28 -5.46 -2.40
CA ASN A 30 5.98 -4.19 -2.12
C ASN A 30 5.63 -3.58 -0.75
N THR A 31 5.09 -4.36 0.21
CA THR A 31 4.78 -3.86 1.56
C THR A 31 6.01 -3.24 2.24
N GLN A 32 7.19 -3.82 2.03
CA GLN A 32 8.44 -3.24 2.55
C GLN A 32 8.71 -1.87 1.91
N GLY A 33 8.54 -1.73 0.59
CA GLY A 33 8.71 -0.44 -0.08
C GLY A 33 7.69 0.62 0.34
N ALA A 34 6.45 0.22 0.66
CA ALA A 34 5.45 1.14 1.20
C ALA A 34 5.85 1.65 2.60
N LEU A 35 6.30 0.75 3.48
CA LEU A 35 6.81 1.13 4.80
C LEU A 35 8.04 2.05 4.68
N ASP A 36 8.97 1.75 3.78
CA ASP A 36 10.16 2.58 3.51
C ASP A 36 9.78 3.98 3.02
N ALA A 37 8.64 4.11 2.33
CA ALA A 37 8.08 5.38 1.85
C ALA A 37 7.25 6.13 2.92
N GLY A 38 7.07 5.57 4.12
CA GLY A 38 6.36 6.19 5.24
C GLY A 38 4.87 5.87 5.33
N PHE A 39 4.39 4.83 4.64
CA PHE A 39 3.03 4.31 4.82
C PHE A 39 2.99 3.36 6.03
N ASP A 40 3.08 3.92 7.24
CA ASP A 40 3.24 3.17 8.51
C ASP A 40 2.12 3.42 9.54
N VAL A 41 1.03 4.04 9.12
CA VAL A 41 -0.17 4.28 9.95
C VAL A 41 -1.11 3.08 9.89
N ASP A 42 -1.67 2.70 11.04
CA ASP A 42 -2.64 1.62 11.13
C ASP A 42 -3.97 2.02 10.44
N ALA A 43 -4.49 1.11 9.61
CA ALA A 43 -5.75 1.32 8.91
C ALA A 43 -6.93 1.48 9.88
N GLU A 44 -6.93 0.77 11.02
CA GLU A 44 -7.98 0.90 12.04
C GLU A 44 -8.03 2.32 12.61
N GLU A 45 -6.87 2.95 12.83
CA GLU A 45 -6.80 4.33 13.33
C GLU A 45 -7.41 5.32 12.32
N ILE A 46 -7.16 5.12 11.03
CA ILE A 46 -7.74 5.95 9.96
C ILE A 46 -9.25 5.76 9.91
N ILE A 47 -9.73 4.52 9.97
CA ILE A 47 -11.17 4.19 9.94
C ILE A 47 -11.89 4.81 11.14
N GLU A 48 -11.33 4.71 12.34
CA GLU A 48 -11.93 5.32 13.54
C GLU A 48 -11.93 6.86 13.46
N ALA A 49 -10.89 7.47 12.88
CA ALA A 49 -10.85 8.91 12.64
C ALA A 49 -11.90 9.38 11.61
N VAL A 50 -12.19 8.57 10.59
CA VAL A 50 -13.32 8.80 9.66
C VAL A 50 -14.65 8.71 10.41
N LYS A 51 -14.88 7.65 11.20
CA LYS A 51 -16.11 7.48 12.00
C LYS A 51 -16.31 8.61 13.02
N ALA A 52 -15.23 9.12 13.59
CA ALA A 52 -15.24 10.26 14.50
C ALA A 52 -15.44 11.62 13.80
N GLY A 53 -15.48 11.66 12.46
CA GLY A 53 -15.61 12.88 11.67
C GLY A 53 -14.38 13.78 11.67
N GLN A 54 -13.22 13.25 12.09
CA GLN A 54 -11.93 13.95 12.07
C GLN A 54 -11.33 13.95 10.66
N ILE A 55 -11.53 12.87 9.92
CA ILE A 55 -11.18 12.76 8.50
C ILE A 55 -12.46 12.91 7.68
N LYS A 56 -12.52 13.98 6.89
CA LYS A 56 -13.68 14.29 6.03
C LYS A 56 -13.49 13.81 4.59
N GLY A 57 -12.24 13.65 4.16
CA GLY A 57 -11.89 13.16 2.83
C GLY A 57 -10.92 11.99 2.94
N LEU A 58 -11.15 10.93 2.18
CA LEU A 58 -10.28 9.76 2.14
C LEU A 58 -9.97 9.39 0.68
N LEU A 59 -8.70 9.11 0.41
CA LEU A 59 -8.24 8.52 -0.84
C LEU A 59 -7.74 7.10 -0.54
N ILE A 60 -8.41 6.09 -1.08
CA ILE A 60 -7.98 4.69 -1.02
C ILE A 60 -7.20 4.38 -2.29
N VAL A 61 -6.01 3.77 -2.18
CA VAL A 61 -5.14 3.48 -3.31
C VAL A 61 -4.78 2.00 -3.33
N GLY A 62 -5.38 1.23 -4.24
CA GLY A 62 -5.05 -0.18 -4.48
C GLY A 62 -5.30 -1.12 -3.30
N GLU A 63 -6.17 -0.72 -2.36
CA GLU A 63 -6.49 -1.46 -1.14
C GLU A 63 -8.00 -1.74 -1.06
N ASP A 64 -8.34 -2.91 -0.52
CA ASP A 64 -9.71 -3.27 -0.16
C ASP A 64 -9.88 -3.07 1.35
N VAL A 65 -10.70 -2.08 1.72
CA VAL A 65 -10.77 -1.56 3.09
C VAL A 65 -12.10 -1.98 3.69
N ASP A 66 -12.04 -3.05 4.48
CA ASP A 66 -13.18 -3.51 5.25
C ASP A 66 -13.52 -2.56 6.40
N GLY A 67 -14.80 -2.51 6.81
CA GLY A 67 -15.24 -1.79 8.02
C GLY A 67 -15.44 -0.28 7.84
N LEU A 68 -15.42 0.21 6.60
CA LEU A 68 -15.77 1.58 6.22
C LEU A 68 -17.31 1.78 6.13
N ASP A 69 -18.04 1.25 7.11
CA ASP A 69 -19.51 1.31 7.18
C ASP A 69 -20.04 2.76 7.20
N VAL A 70 -19.19 3.70 7.65
CA VAL A 70 -19.44 5.13 7.61
C VAL A 70 -18.53 5.76 6.57
N LYS A 71 -19.11 6.11 5.42
CA LYS A 71 -18.43 6.84 4.34
C LYS A 71 -18.04 8.26 4.82
N PRO A 72 -16.81 8.73 4.55
CA PRO A 72 -16.43 10.13 4.79
C PRO A 72 -17.27 11.09 3.92
N GLU A 73 -17.15 12.40 4.14
CA GLU A 73 -17.85 13.40 3.32
C GLU A 73 -17.45 13.33 1.83
N TYR A 74 -16.23 12.87 1.55
CA TYR A 74 -15.76 12.58 0.20
C TYR A 74 -14.83 11.36 0.18
N LEU A 75 -15.15 10.39 -0.66
CA LEU A 75 -14.35 9.18 -0.87
C LEU A 75 -13.88 9.10 -2.32
N ALA A 76 -12.56 9.13 -2.51
CA ALA A 76 -11.93 8.80 -3.79
C ALA A 76 -11.25 7.43 -3.70
N VAL A 77 -11.32 6.65 -4.77
CA VAL A 77 -10.69 5.34 -4.86
C VAL A 77 -9.89 5.23 -6.14
N MET A 78 -8.62 4.88 -6.00
CA MET A 78 -7.71 4.53 -7.08
C MET A 78 -7.56 3.01 -7.10
N ASP A 79 -8.02 2.34 -8.15
CA ASP A 79 -7.96 0.88 -8.26
C ASP A 79 -7.85 0.44 -9.72
N ILE A 80 -7.35 -0.78 -9.93
CA ILE A 80 -7.26 -1.46 -11.22
C ILE A 80 -8.57 -2.20 -11.53
N PHE A 81 -9.30 -2.64 -10.49
CA PHE A 81 -10.55 -3.38 -10.62
C PHE A 81 -11.72 -2.67 -9.93
N ASP A 82 -12.93 -3.11 -10.28
CA ASP A 82 -14.14 -2.72 -9.57
C ASP A 82 -14.25 -3.56 -8.28
N THR A 83 -14.34 -2.88 -7.14
CA THR A 83 -14.34 -3.42 -5.77
C THR A 83 -15.51 -2.83 -4.97
N VAL A 84 -15.74 -3.34 -3.76
CA VAL A 84 -16.78 -2.77 -2.87
C VAL A 84 -16.47 -1.31 -2.55
N ASN A 85 -15.19 -0.96 -2.45
CA ASN A 85 -14.73 0.41 -2.24
C ASN A 85 -15.05 1.33 -3.42
N THR A 86 -14.83 0.89 -4.67
CA THR A 86 -15.14 1.70 -5.85
C THR A 86 -16.65 1.93 -6.01
N GLU A 87 -17.47 0.93 -5.67
CA GLU A 87 -18.94 1.06 -5.67
C GLU A 87 -19.43 2.14 -4.68
N ALA A 88 -18.75 2.30 -3.55
CA ALA A 88 -19.08 3.28 -2.53
C ALA A 88 -18.50 4.68 -2.81
N ALA A 89 -17.54 4.82 -3.73
CA ALA A 89 -16.76 6.03 -3.95
C ALA A 89 -17.57 7.18 -4.59
N ASP A 90 -17.21 8.42 -4.27
CA ASP A 90 -17.66 9.61 -5.02
C ASP A 90 -16.87 9.79 -6.32
N LEU A 91 -15.63 9.31 -6.35
CA LEU A 91 -14.74 9.37 -7.50
C LEU A 91 -13.93 8.08 -7.60
N VAL A 92 -13.98 7.44 -8.77
CA VAL A 92 -13.13 6.30 -9.12
C VAL A 92 -12.10 6.74 -10.15
N ILE A 93 -10.84 6.47 -9.87
CA ILE A 93 -9.69 6.81 -10.71
C ILE A 93 -9.01 5.50 -11.15
N PRO A 94 -9.09 5.12 -12.44
CA PRO A 94 -8.47 3.89 -12.91
C PRO A 94 -6.95 3.92 -12.77
N MET A 95 -6.37 2.85 -12.22
CA MET A 95 -4.93 2.65 -12.12
C MET A 95 -4.40 1.72 -13.22
N ALA A 96 -3.12 1.89 -13.54
CA ALA A 96 -2.33 0.97 -14.33
C ALA A 96 -1.86 -0.21 -13.47
N SER A 97 -1.88 -1.42 -14.01
CA SER A 97 -1.37 -2.60 -13.34
C SER A 97 0.17 -2.63 -13.28
N LEU A 98 0.72 -3.55 -12.50
CA LEU A 98 2.17 -3.77 -12.44
C LEU A 98 2.76 -4.13 -13.81
N ALA A 99 2.00 -4.83 -14.66
CA ALA A 99 2.43 -5.20 -16.02
C ALA A 99 2.48 -4.00 -16.98
N GLU A 100 1.80 -2.90 -16.63
CA GLU A 100 1.72 -1.66 -17.41
C GLU A 100 2.67 -0.58 -16.87
N SER A 101 3.19 -0.77 -15.66
CA SER A 101 3.93 0.26 -14.92
C SER A 101 5.45 0.02 -14.96
N CYS A 102 6.21 1.09 -14.75
CA CYS A 102 7.65 1.04 -14.50
C CYS A 102 7.95 1.49 -13.06
N GLY A 103 9.08 1.06 -12.52
CA GLY A 103 9.50 1.49 -11.18
C GLY A 103 10.33 0.44 -10.46
N THR A 104 10.14 0.34 -9.14
CA THR A 104 10.86 -0.60 -8.29
C THR A 104 9.95 -1.26 -7.27
N ILE A 105 10.30 -2.49 -6.89
CA ILE A 105 9.69 -3.21 -5.78
C ILE A 105 10.79 -3.56 -4.78
N THR A 106 10.58 -3.23 -3.51
CA THR A 106 11.41 -3.70 -2.39
C THR A 106 10.72 -4.89 -1.72
N ARG A 107 11.40 -6.03 -1.75
CA ARG A 107 10.90 -7.30 -1.20
C ARG A 107 11.16 -7.39 0.30
N THR A 108 10.55 -8.39 0.93
CA THR A 108 10.71 -8.72 2.36
C THR A 108 12.15 -8.90 2.84
N ASP A 109 13.07 -9.32 1.97
CA ASP A 109 14.49 -9.47 2.29
C ASP A 109 15.28 -8.15 2.11
N ASN A 110 14.57 -7.04 1.93
CA ASN A 110 15.09 -5.70 1.62
C ASN A 110 15.83 -5.61 0.28
N THR A 111 15.62 -6.57 -0.63
CA THR A 111 16.17 -6.50 -1.99
C THR A 111 15.22 -5.68 -2.87
N THR A 112 15.74 -4.61 -3.46
CA THR A 112 15.02 -3.80 -4.46
C THR A 112 15.27 -4.32 -5.87
N GLY A 113 14.20 -4.59 -6.61
CA GLY A 113 14.24 -4.98 -8.03
C GLY A 113 13.52 -3.98 -8.93
N THR A 114 13.99 -3.83 -10.16
CA THR A 114 13.34 -3.00 -11.18
C THR A 114 12.11 -3.69 -11.76
N VAL A 115 11.06 -2.92 -11.98
CA VAL A 115 9.86 -3.29 -12.73
C VAL A 115 9.90 -2.55 -14.05
N ASN A 116 9.74 -3.29 -15.15
CA ASN A 116 9.60 -2.73 -16.48
C ASN A 116 8.23 -3.11 -17.04
N PRO A 117 7.59 -2.23 -17.82
CA PRO A 117 6.28 -2.50 -18.39
C PRO A 117 6.39 -3.64 -19.41
N ALA A 118 5.53 -4.64 -19.26
CA ALA A 118 5.38 -5.74 -20.20
C ALA A 118 4.39 -5.40 -21.33
N ILE A 119 3.43 -4.53 -21.04
CA ILE A 119 2.43 -4.02 -21.97
C ILE A 119 2.29 -2.51 -21.80
N ALA A 120 1.73 -1.83 -22.81
CA ALA A 120 1.42 -0.41 -22.70
C ALA A 120 0.26 -0.19 -21.73
N SER A 121 0.32 0.90 -20.94
CA SER A 121 -0.76 1.31 -20.06
C SER A 121 -2.05 1.56 -20.83
N LYS A 122 -3.14 0.93 -20.38
CA LYS A 122 -4.48 1.15 -20.93
C LYS A 122 -5.10 2.48 -20.50
N THR A 123 -4.68 3.02 -19.36
CA THR A 123 -5.10 4.35 -18.89
C THR A 123 -4.37 5.45 -19.67
N GLY A 124 -3.28 5.11 -20.36
CA GLY A 124 -2.44 6.05 -21.11
C GLY A 124 -1.49 6.87 -20.24
N MET A 125 -1.53 6.68 -18.92
CA MET A 125 -0.67 7.30 -17.92
C MET A 125 -0.16 6.23 -16.96
N ASP A 126 0.97 6.48 -16.29
CA ASP A 126 1.37 5.71 -15.12
C ASP A 126 0.65 6.19 -13.85
N ASN A 127 0.73 5.42 -12.75
CA ASN A 127 0.01 5.75 -11.52
C ASN A 127 0.54 7.01 -10.81
N VAL A 128 1.81 7.36 -11.01
CA VAL A 128 2.42 8.58 -10.44
C VAL A 128 1.94 9.79 -11.22
N GLU A 129 1.91 9.72 -12.56
CA GLU A 129 1.37 10.75 -13.43
C GLU A 129 -0.11 11.04 -13.12
N VAL A 130 -0.91 9.99 -12.88
CA VAL A 130 -2.30 10.14 -12.46
C VAL A 130 -2.38 10.88 -11.12
N LEU A 131 -1.57 10.48 -10.13
CA LEU A 131 -1.57 11.11 -8.82
C LEU A 131 -1.12 12.58 -8.88
N ASP A 132 -0.04 12.87 -9.62
CA ASP A 132 0.44 14.24 -9.87
C ASP A 132 -0.63 15.10 -10.53
N GLY A 133 -1.38 14.53 -11.48
CA GLY A 133 -2.52 15.17 -12.11
C GLY A 133 -3.59 15.57 -11.10
N VAL A 134 -3.94 14.68 -10.17
CA VAL A 134 -4.92 14.96 -9.09
C VAL A 134 -4.40 16.02 -8.13
N LEU A 135 -3.15 15.89 -7.69
CA LEU A 135 -2.51 16.84 -6.77
C LEU A 135 -2.42 18.25 -7.36
N GLY A 136 -2.30 18.39 -8.68
CA GLY A 136 -2.31 19.69 -9.35
C GLY A 136 -3.62 20.48 -9.23
N PHE A 137 -4.70 19.86 -8.76
CA PHE A 137 -5.98 20.51 -8.50
C PHE A 137 -6.21 20.89 -7.02
N LEU A 138 -5.31 20.48 -6.11
CA LEU A 138 -5.34 20.82 -4.69
C LEU A 138 -4.56 22.11 -4.41
#